data_AF-A0A2E9JLG2-F1
#
_entry.id   AF-A0A2E9JLG2-F1
#
_cell.length_a   1.000
_cell.length_b   1.000
_cell.length_c   1.000
_cell.angle_alpha   90.00
_cell.angle_beta   90.00
_cell.angle_gamma   90.00
#
_symmetry.space_group_name_H-M   'P 1'
#
loop_
_entity.id
_entity.type
_entity.pdbx_description
1 polymer ?
#
loop_
_entity_poly.entity_id
_entity_poly.type
_entity_poly.pdbx_seq_one_letter_code
_entity_poly.pdbx_strand_id
1 'polypeptide(L)' 'MLGFLKWFGIIVGILAVGVAVFLFGMRFHDGPIEIITGGPFTTGESAAAPDDWSFLTDRMEIEFQIMEPESSRIVWLV' A
#
# COMPACT_ATOMS: atom_id res chain seq x y z
N MET A 1 -11.41 -16.92 -34.59
CA MET A 1 -11.22 -17.40 -33.20
C MET A 1 -9.81 -17.18 -32.68
N LEU A 2 -8.75 -17.55 -33.42
CA LEU A 2 -7.35 -17.44 -32.97
C LEU A 2 -6.87 -15.99 -32.70
N GLY A 3 -7.33 -15.02 -33.50
CA GLY A 3 -6.96 -13.61 -33.32
C GLY A 3 -7.52 -12.98 -32.05
N PHE A 4 -8.77 -13.31 -31.70
CA PHE A 4 -9.41 -12.86 -30.46
C PHE A 4 -8.66 -13.40 -29.23
N LEU A 5 -8.35 -14.70 -29.23
CA LEU A 5 -7.62 -15.33 -28.12
C LEU A 5 -6.21 -14.75 -27.95
N LYS A 6 -5.52 -14.45 -29.06
CA LYS A 6 -4.21 -13.78 -29.04
C LYS A 6 -4.28 -12.41 -28.37
N TRP A 7 -5.21 -11.56 -28.80
CA TRP A 7 -5.36 -10.21 -28.24
C TRP A 7 -5.82 -10.24 -26.79
N PHE A 8 -6.73 -11.14 -26.44
CA PHE A 8 -7.13 -11.37 -25.05
C PHE A 8 -5.93 -11.74 -24.17
N GLY A 9 -5.11 -12.70 -24.62
CA GLY A 9 -3.91 -13.10 -23.89
C GLY A 9 -2.89 -11.97 -23.72
N ILE A 10 -2.69 -11.14 -24.76
CA ILE A 10 -1.80 -9.97 -24.69
C ILE A 10 -2.32 -8.95 -23.65
N ILE A 11 -3.61 -8.64 -23.66
CA ILE A 11 -4.20 -7.67 -22.72
C ILE A 11 -4.06 -8.16 -21.27
N VAL A 12 -4.40 -9.43 -21.02
CA VAL A 12 -4.26 -10.04 -19.69
C VAL A 12 -2.79 -10.05 -19.26
N GLY A 13 -1.87 -10.40 -20.17
CA GLY A 13 -0.44 -10.39 -19.88
C GLY A 13 0.10 -9.01 -19.51
N ILE A 14 -0.28 -7.98 -20.26
CA ILE A 14 0.10 -6.59 -19.95
C ILE A 14 -0.46 -6.16 -18.60
N LEU A 15 -1.72 -6.47 -18.30
CA LEU A 15 -2.33 -6.13 -17.01
C LEU A 15 -1.60 -6.82 -15.85
N ALA A 16 -1.31 -8.11 -15.99
CA ALA A 16 -0.59 -8.88 -14.96
C ALA A 16 0.81 -8.30 -14.71
N VAL A 17 1.55 -7.96 -15.77
CA VAL A 17 2.86 -7.31 -15.65
C VAL A 17 2.73 -5.93 -15.01
N GLY A 18 1.73 -5.15 -15.40
CA GLY A 18 1.47 -3.84 -14.81
C GLY A 18 1.21 -3.91 -13.30
N VAL A 19 0.35 -4.84 -12.86
CA VAL A 19 0.09 -5.08 -11.43
C VAL A 19 1.36 -5.53 -10.71
N ALA A 20 2.14 -6.44 -11.29
CA ALA A 20 3.38 -6.91 -10.68
C ALA A 20 4.41 -5.77 -10.51
N VAL A 21 4.58 -4.94 -11.53
CA VAL A 21 5.46 -3.76 -11.49
C VAL A 21 4.97 -2.75 -10.45
N PHE A 22 3.66 -2.49 -10.40
CA PHE A 22 3.06 -1.59 -9.41
C PHE A 22 3.31 -2.08 -7.97
N LEU A 23 2.97 -3.35 -7.67
CA LEU A 23 3.17 -3.94 -6.35
C LEU A 23 4.66 -4.00 -5.95
N PHE A 24 5.55 -4.23 -6.91
CA PHE A 24 6.99 -4.16 -6.66
C PHE A 24 7.44 -2.72 -6.37
N GLY A 25 6.94 -1.74 -7.12
CA GLY A 25 7.22 -0.32 -6.90
C GLY A 25 6.73 0.19 -5.55
N MET A 26 5.57 -0.29 -5.08
CA MET A 26 5.02 0.05 -3.77
C MET A 26 5.96 -0.26 -2.61
N ARG A 27 6.88 -1.21 -2.76
CA ARG A 27 7.92 -1.51 -1.75
C ARG A 27 8.88 -0.33 -1.49
N PHE A 28 8.93 0.63 -2.40
CA PHE A 28 9.75 1.84 -2.31
C PHE A 28 8.91 3.11 -2.14
N HIS A 29 7.59 2.95 -2.04
CA HIS A 29 6.68 4.06 -1.80
C HIS A 29 6.69 4.43 -0.32
N ASP A 30 6.72 5.73 -0.03
CA ASP A 30 6.69 6.28 1.31
C ASP A 30 5.26 6.26 1.86
N GLY A 31 4.89 5.16 2.51
CA GLY A 31 3.53 4.93 2.98
C GLY A 31 2.67 4.06 2.06
N PRO A 32 1.53 3.56 2.57
CA PRO A 32 0.57 2.78 1.79
C PRO A 32 -0.19 3.62 0.77
N ILE A 33 -0.87 2.93 -0.16
CA ILE A 33 -1.93 3.52 -0.98
C ILE A 33 -3.17 2.66 -0.79
N GLU A 34 -4.17 3.19 -0.11
CA GLU A 34 -5.40 2.46 0.27
C GLU A 34 -5.06 1.09 0.90
N ILE A 35 -5.54 0.00 0.31
CA ILE A 35 -5.32 -1.37 0.77
C ILE A 35 -3.93 -1.94 0.43
N ILE A 36 -3.12 -1.19 -0.32
CA ILE A 36 -1.81 -1.64 -0.79
C ILE A 36 -0.74 -1.15 0.18
N THR A 37 -0.04 -2.11 0.79
CA THR A 37 1.08 -1.82 1.69
C THR A 37 2.21 -1.09 0.97
N GLY A 38 2.78 -0.10 1.63
CA GLY A 38 3.95 0.62 1.14
C GLY A 38 5.27 0.08 1.68
N GLY A 39 6.35 0.74 1.27
CA GLY A 39 7.65 0.64 1.90
C GLY A 39 7.66 1.30 3.28
N PRO A 40 8.81 1.32 3.96
CA PRO A 40 8.97 2.04 5.22
C PRO A 40 8.69 3.54 5.01
N PHE A 41 8.18 4.21 6.03
CA PHE A 41 8.08 5.66 6.00
C PHE A 41 9.48 6.28 5.92
N THR A 42 9.66 7.19 4.97
CA THR A 42 10.92 7.92 4.76
C THR A 42 10.81 9.41 5.07
N THR A 43 9.60 9.91 5.24
CA THR A 43 9.30 11.30 5.60
C THR A 43 8.62 11.39 6.98
N GLY A 44 8.55 12.60 7.51
CA GLY A 44 8.02 12.87 8.85
C GLY A 44 9.08 12.73 9.95
N GLU A 45 8.60 12.75 11.19
CA GLU A 45 9.44 12.63 12.39
C GLU A 45 8.93 11.48 13.25
N SER A 46 9.86 10.69 13.82
CA SER A 46 9.50 9.66 14.79
C SER A 46 9.01 10.31 16.07
N ALA A 47 7.73 10.12 16.38
CA ALA A 47 7.12 10.58 17.62
C ALA A 47 6.94 9.41 18.59
N ALA A 48 7.03 9.69 19.90
CA ALA A 48 6.59 8.75 20.91
C ALA A 48 5.08 8.52 20.79
N ALA A 49 4.62 7.33 21.18
CA ALA A 49 3.19 7.06 21.28
C ALA A 49 2.55 8.08 22.24
N PRO A 50 1.45 8.74 21.85
CA PRO A 50 0.76 9.68 22.72
C PRO A 50 0.09 8.95 23.90
N ASP A 51 0.03 9.62 25.06
CA ASP A 51 -0.66 9.11 26.24
C ASP A 51 -2.19 9.13 26.08
N ASP A 52 -2.70 9.97 25.16
CA ASP A 52 -4.11 10.09 24.80
C ASP A 52 -4.30 9.97 23.29
N TRP A 53 -5.22 9.11 22.89
CA TRP A 53 -5.57 8.82 21.49
C TRP A 53 -6.89 9.47 21.07
N SER A 54 -7.49 10.31 21.92
CA SER A 54 -8.79 10.98 21.64
C SER A 54 -8.82 11.77 20.33
N PHE A 55 -7.66 12.26 19.86
CA PHE A 55 -7.53 12.95 18.57
C PHE A 55 -7.87 12.08 17.36
N LEU A 56 -7.94 10.75 17.52
CA LEU A 56 -8.36 9.81 16.49
C LEU A 56 -9.88 9.64 16.39
N THR A 57 -10.68 10.20 17.30
CA THR A 57 -12.14 9.94 17.38
C THR A 57 -12.88 10.29 16.08
N ASP A 58 -12.38 11.25 15.31
CA ASP A 58 -12.97 11.68 14.03
C ASP A 58 -12.26 11.06 12.80
N ARG A 59 -11.45 10.02 12.99
CA ARG A 59 -10.70 9.33 11.93
C ARG A 59 -11.23 7.91 11.77
N MET A 60 -11.38 7.47 10.52
CA MET A 60 -11.71 6.07 10.21
C MET A 60 -10.47 5.19 10.11
N GLU A 61 -9.33 5.80 9.82
CA GLU A 61 -8.11 5.09 9.48
C GLU A 61 -6.87 5.88 9.88
N ILE A 62 -5.79 5.15 10.12
CA ILE A 62 -4.46 5.68 10.36
C ILE A 62 -3.42 4.84 9.66
N GLU A 63 -2.31 5.46 9.30
CA GLU A 63 -1.17 4.76 8.70
C GLU A 63 -0.11 4.47 9.76
N PHE A 64 0.44 3.26 9.73
CA PHE A 64 1.48 2.81 10.67
C PHE A 64 2.67 2.18 9.96
N GLN A 65 3.84 2.40 10.57
CA GLN A 65 5.05 1.64 10.30
C GLN A 65 5.02 0.31 11.04
N ILE A 66 5.37 -0.77 10.35
CA ILE A 66 5.75 -2.05 10.94
C ILE A 66 7.27 -2.11 10.97
N MET A 67 7.82 -2.55 12.10
CA MET A 67 9.27 -2.62 12.28
C MET A 67 9.88 -3.90 11.70
N GLU A 68 9.16 -5.02 11.71
CA GLU A 68 9.67 -6.30 11.20
C GLU A 68 8.56 -7.12 10.52
N PRO A 69 8.61 -7.33 9.19
CA PRO A 69 9.50 -6.66 8.23
C PRO A 69 9.12 -5.18 8.05
N GLU A 70 10.10 -4.32 7.78
CA GLU A 70 9.85 -2.90 7.57
C GLU A 70 8.86 -2.66 6.41
N SER A 71 7.73 -2.05 6.72
CA SER A 71 6.67 -1.73 5.76
C SER A 71 5.67 -0.76 6.38
N SER A 72 4.82 -0.16 5.57
CA SER A 72 3.74 0.70 6.02
C SER A 72 2.36 0.16 5.62
N ARG A 73 1.33 0.45 6.42
CA ARG A 73 -0.04 0.03 6.17
C ARG A 73 -1.09 0.96 6.75
N ILE A 74 -2.29 0.91 6.17
CA ILE A 74 -3.49 1.49 6.74
C ILE A 74 -4.09 0.51 7.78
N VAL A 75 -4.52 1.04 8.91
CA VAL A 75 -5.30 0.36 9.95
C VAL A 75 -6.63 1.08 10.11
N TRP A 76 -7.72 0.31 10.07
CA TRP A 76 -9.07 0.82 10.29
C TRP A 76 -9.39 0.86 11.78
N LEU A 77 -9.94 1.99 12.20
CA LEU A 77 -10.44 2.23 13.55
C LEU A 77 -11.90 1.76 13.62
N VAL A 78 -12.26 1.07 14.71
CA VAL A 78 -13.62 0.53 14.96
C VAL A 78 -14.26 1.18 16.17
#